data_AF-A0A9X8EDR8-F1
#
_entry.id   AF-A0A9X8EDR8-F1
#
_cell.length_a   1.000
_cell.length_b   1.000
_cell.length_c   1.000
_cell.angle_alpha   90.00
_cell.angle_beta   90.00
_cell.angle_gamma   90.00
#
_symmetry.space_group_name_H-M   'P 1'
#
loop_
_entity.id
_entity.type
_entity.pdbx_description
1 polymer ?
#
loop_
_entity_poly.entity_id
_entity_poly.type
_entity_poly.pdbx_seq_one_letter_code
_entity_poly.pdbx_strand_id
1 'polypeptide(L)'
;MSAIFLVLMYVQLMFFQLVTHKPADIANDGHGPALSLVGATVVLLLSTVSVAFLSEFLVSSVDELTETSGIPKAFIGIIVLPIVGNAVEHITALKVAYKDSMELAMGVAVGSATQISLFVVPVCVIAGWIMGQPMTLAFNTFEALTYVFTTLIVYVIVADGKSNWLEGSMLLTLYILVGLSLLEITI
;
A
#
# COMPACT_ATOMS: atom_id res chain seq x y z
N MET A 1 14.97 -16.29 0.12
CA MET A 1 16.15 -15.48 0.54
C MET A 1 16.00 -13.99 0.24
N SER A 2 15.50 -13.59 -0.93
CA SER A 2 15.33 -12.17 -1.31
C SER A 2 14.51 -11.33 -0.29
N ALA A 3 13.51 -11.93 0.37
CA ALA A 3 12.74 -11.26 1.43
C ALA A 3 13.62 -10.71 2.57
N ILE A 4 14.67 -11.43 2.98
CA ILE A 4 15.58 -10.98 4.05
C ILE A 4 16.32 -9.71 3.61
N PHE A 5 16.80 -9.67 2.36
CA PHE A 5 17.47 -8.49 1.82
C PHE A 5 16.55 -7.27 1.74
N LEU A 6 15.27 -7.46 1.40
CA LEU A 6 14.29 -6.37 1.37
C LEU A 6 14.01 -5.80 2.76
N VAL A 7 13.85 -6.66 3.77
CA VAL A 7 13.71 -6.20 5.17
C VAL A 7 14.96 -5.47 5.64
N LEU A 8 16.15 -5.96 5.31
CA LEU A 8 17.41 -5.26 5.61
C LEU A 8 17.47 -3.88 4.95
N MET A 9 17.07 -3.77 3.68
CA MET A 9 16.94 -2.49 2.98
C MET A 9 15.93 -1.56 3.67
N TYR A 10 14.80 -2.08 4.17
CA TYR A 10 13.85 -1.28 4.92
C TYR A 10 14.44 -0.76 6.24
N VAL A 11 15.20 -1.59 6.97
CA VAL A 11 15.91 -1.14 8.18
C VAL A 11 16.93 -0.05 7.85
N GLN A 12 17.66 -0.17 6.75
CA GLN A 12 18.57 0.88 6.26
C GLN A 12 17.80 2.16 5.89
N LEU A 13 16.66 2.04 5.23
CA LEU A 13 15.78 3.17 4.91
C LEU A 13 15.28 3.87 6.17
N MET A 14 14.86 3.12 7.18
CA MET A 14 14.46 3.66 8.48
C MET A 14 15.61 4.39 9.18
N PHE A 15 16.80 3.81 9.17
CA PHE A 15 17.99 4.48 9.69
C PHE A 15 18.28 5.79 8.94
N PHE A 16 18.15 5.78 7.60
CA PHE A 16 18.34 6.96 6.78
C PHE A 16 17.33 8.06 7.12
N GLN A 17 16.04 7.74 7.16
CA GLN A 17 14.96 8.71 7.42
C GLN A 17 14.95 9.22 8.87
N LEU A 18 15.24 8.36 9.85
CA LEU A 18 15.11 8.69 11.27
C LEU A 18 16.41 9.16 11.90
N VAL A 19 17.58 8.99 11.28
CA VAL A 19 18.87 9.36 11.87
C VAL A 19 19.63 10.32 10.99
N THR A 20 19.88 9.98 9.72
CA THR A 20 20.82 10.74 8.89
C THR A 20 20.18 11.88 8.10
N HIS A 21 18.93 11.72 7.66
CA HIS A 21 18.20 12.65 6.81
C HIS A 21 16.80 12.93 7.36
N LYS A 22 16.73 13.22 8.66
CA LYS A 22 15.48 13.69 9.27
C LYS A 22 14.98 14.90 8.48
N PRO A 23 13.72 14.90 8.00
CA PRO A 23 13.16 16.11 7.42
C PRO A 23 13.23 17.23 8.47
N ALA A 24 13.65 18.42 8.05
CA ALA A 24 13.60 19.60 8.89
C ALA A 24 12.15 19.81 9.36
N ASP A 25 11.96 20.11 10.65
CA ASP A 25 10.65 20.19 11.29
C ASP A 25 9.62 20.86 10.37
N ILE A 26 8.72 20.05 9.78
CA ILE A 26 7.53 20.57 9.13
C ILE A 26 6.76 21.26 10.26
N ALA A 27 6.61 22.58 10.15
CA ALA A 27 5.88 23.38 11.11
C ALA A 27 4.58 22.64 11.47
N ASN A 28 4.49 22.27 12.73
CA ASN A 28 3.49 21.37 13.26
C ASN A 28 2.14 22.11 13.29
N ASP A 29 1.46 22.13 12.14
CA ASP A 29 0.12 22.71 11.99
C ASP A 29 -0.87 21.87 12.81
N GLY A 30 -1.10 22.33 14.03
CA GLY A 30 -2.21 21.89 14.87
C GLY A 30 -1.90 20.66 15.72
N HIS A 31 -1.31 20.89 16.89
CA HIS A 31 -1.49 19.96 18.01
C HIS A 31 -2.97 19.97 18.41
N GLY A 32 -3.77 19.15 17.74
CA GLY A 32 -5.07 18.73 18.27
C GLY A 32 -4.88 18.06 19.64
N PRO A 33 -5.95 17.86 20.42
CA PRO A 33 -5.84 17.20 21.71
C PRO A 33 -5.17 15.82 21.56
N ALA A 34 -3.96 15.70 22.11
CA ALA A 34 -3.22 14.45 22.09
C ALA A 34 -3.82 13.49 23.12
N LEU A 35 -4.07 12.24 22.72
CA LEU A 35 -4.47 11.21 23.67
C LEU A 35 -3.32 10.98 24.67
N SER A 36 -3.68 10.68 25.92
CA SER A 36 -2.72 10.17 26.89
C SER A 36 -2.10 8.86 26.36
N LEU A 37 -0.86 8.55 26.75
CA LEU A 37 -0.18 7.32 26.33
C LEU A 37 -1.06 6.08 26.56
N VAL A 38 -1.70 6.00 27.72
CA VAL A 38 -2.63 4.92 28.07
C VAL A 38 -3.84 4.89 27.11
N GLY A 39 -4.44 6.05 26.85
CA GLY A 39 -5.56 6.15 25.89
C GLY A 39 -5.16 5.70 24.48
N ALA A 40 -3.99 6.15 23.99
CA ALA A 40 -3.47 5.76 22.69
C ALA A 40 -3.19 4.25 22.60
N THR A 41 -2.56 3.66 23.61
CA THR A 41 -2.31 2.21 23.66
C THR A 41 -3.61 1.41 23.70
N VAL A 42 -4.60 1.82 24.49
CA VAL A 42 -5.91 1.15 24.56
C VAL A 42 -6.62 1.19 23.21
N VAL A 43 -6.69 2.36 22.57
CA VAL A 43 -7.33 2.52 21.26
C VAL A 43 -6.61 1.69 20.20
N LEU A 44 -5.27 1.67 20.20
CA LEU A 44 -4.47 0.90 19.24
C LEU A 44 -4.68 -0.61 19.40
N LEU A 45 -4.67 -1.12 20.64
CA LEU A 45 -4.92 -2.54 20.90
C LEU A 45 -6.35 -2.93 20.50
N LEU A 46 -7.34 -2.13 20.90
CA LEU A 46 -8.74 -2.41 20.60
C LEU A 46 -9.01 -2.40 19.08
N SER A 47 -8.47 -1.42 18.36
CA SER A 47 -8.61 -1.33 16.91
C SER A 47 -7.90 -2.49 16.20
N THR A 48 -6.71 -2.87 16.65
CA THR A 48 -5.95 -3.99 16.09
C THR A 48 -6.69 -5.31 16.26
N VAL A 49 -7.24 -5.58 17.45
CA VAL A 49 -8.06 -6.78 17.69
C VAL A 49 -9.32 -6.77 16.85
N SER A 50 -9.97 -5.62 16.71
CA SER A 50 -11.18 -5.47 15.89
C SER A 50 -10.88 -5.74 14.41
N VAL A 51 -9.79 -5.19 13.88
CA VAL A 51 -9.35 -5.42 12.49
C VAL A 51 -8.95 -6.88 12.29
N ALA A 52 -8.27 -7.51 13.25
CA ALA A 52 -7.93 -8.93 13.18
C ALA A 52 -9.19 -9.81 13.07
N PHE A 53 -10.21 -9.55 13.90
CA PHE A 53 -11.49 -10.26 13.81
C PHE A 53 -12.18 -10.03 12.46
N LEU A 54 -12.29 -8.78 12.01
CA LEU A 54 -12.88 -8.46 10.70
C LEU A 54 -12.11 -9.06 9.52
N SER A 55 -10.78 -9.22 9.65
CA SER A 55 -9.95 -9.81 8.60
C SER A 55 -10.26 -11.30 8.39
N GLU A 56 -10.64 -12.02 9.43
CA GLU A 56 -11.04 -13.43 9.33
C GLU A 56 -12.34 -13.59 8.51
N PHE A 57 -13.35 -12.74 8.78
CA PHE A 57 -14.57 -12.71 7.97
C PHE A 57 -14.27 -12.30 6.53
N LEU A 58 -13.42 -11.29 6.33
CA LEU A 58 -13.08 -10.81 5.00
C LEU A 58 -12.44 -11.93 4.17
N VAL A 59 -11.44 -12.63 4.72
CA VAL A 59 -10.76 -13.74 4.03
C VAL A 59 -11.76 -14.86 3.68
N SER A 60 -12.64 -15.23 4.62
CA SER A 60 -13.68 -16.24 4.35
C SER A 60 -14.65 -15.81 3.25
N SER A 61 -15.04 -14.53 3.22
CA SER A 61 -15.93 -14.01 2.18
C SER A 61 -15.26 -13.94 0.81
N VAL A 62 -13.94 -13.73 0.74
CA VAL A 62 -13.20 -13.75 -0.55
C VAL A 62 -13.31 -15.11 -1.22
N ASP A 63 -13.11 -16.20 -0.47
CA ASP A 63 -13.22 -17.55 -1.03
C ASP A 63 -14.63 -17.83 -1.57
N GLU A 64 -15.65 -17.52 -0.77
CA GLU A 64 -17.06 -17.71 -1.13
C GLU A 64 -17.49 -16.85 -2.34
N LEU A 65 -17.00 -15.61 -2.41
CA LEU A 65 -17.20 -14.72 -3.57
C LEU A 65 -16.60 -15.32 -4.84
N THR A 66 -15.38 -15.84 -4.77
CA THR A 66 -14.72 -16.38 -5.96
C THR A 66 -15.39 -17.64 -6.50
N GLU A 67 -15.95 -18.47 -5.62
CA GLU A 67 -16.69 -19.68 -6.01
C GLU A 67 -18.06 -19.37 -6.61
N THR A 68 -18.76 -18.36 -6.08
CA THR A 68 -20.16 -18.07 -6.46
C THR A 68 -20.30 -17.07 -7.61
N SER A 69 -19.43 -16.06 -7.67
CA SER A 69 -19.55 -14.95 -8.61
C SER A 69 -18.61 -15.04 -9.82
N GLY A 70 -17.68 -16.01 -9.81
CA GLY A 70 -16.67 -16.18 -10.86
C GLY A 70 -15.63 -15.05 -10.93
N ILE A 71 -15.60 -14.15 -9.94
CA ILE A 71 -14.60 -13.08 -9.86
C ILE A 71 -13.24 -13.69 -9.47
N PRO A 72 -12.15 -13.43 -10.23
CA PRO A 72 -10.83 -13.97 -9.92
C PRO A 72 -10.28 -13.48 -8.57
N LYS A 73 -9.61 -14.39 -7.82
CA LYS A 73 -8.93 -14.04 -6.55
C LYS A 73 -7.91 -12.92 -6.75
N ALA A 74 -7.21 -12.91 -7.89
CA ALA A 74 -6.26 -11.86 -8.26
C ALA A 74 -6.91 -10.47 -8.34
N PHE A 75 -8.11 -10.35 -8.91
CA PHE A 75 -8.83 -9.06 -8.96
C PHE A 75 -9.18 -8.57 -7.55
N ILE A 76 -9.70 -9.46 -6.70
CA ILE A 76 -10.03 -9.10 -5.31
C ILE A 76 -8.77 -8.68 -4.55
N GLY A 77 -7.70 -9.48 -4.66
CA GLY A 77 -6.45 -9.25 -3.94
C GLY A 77 -5.68 -8.00 -4.38
N ILE A 78 -5.67 -7.70 -5.68
CA ILE A 78 -4.85 -6.61 -6.25
C ILE A 78 -5.64 -5.29 -6.34
N ILE A 79 -6.96 -5.34 -6.55
CA ILE A 79 -7.79 -4.14 -6.74
C ILE A 79 -8.63 -3.84 -5.51
N VAL A 80 -9.46 -4.79 -5.08
CA VAL A 80 -10.49 -4.52 -4.06
C VAL A 80 -9.87 -4.33 -2.66
N LEU A 81 -9.02 -5.26 -2.24
CA LEU A 81 -8.42 -5.21 -0.90
C LEU A 81 -7.55 -3.96 -0.67
N PRO A 82 -6.66 -3.54 -1.59
CA PRO A 82 -5.84 -2.35 -1.38
C PRO A 82 -6.66 -1.05 -1.38
N ILE A 83 -7.73 -0.96 -2.17
CA ILE A 83 -8.62 0.22 -2.15
C ILE A 83 -9.24 0.39 -0.76
N VAL A 84 -9.75 -0.70 -0.18
CA VAL A 84 -10.40 -0.66 1.13
C VAL A 84 -9.37 -0.47 2.25
N GLY A 85 -8.27 -1.24 2.21
CA GLY A 85 -7.22 -1.20 3.22
C GLY A 85 -6.52 0.16 3.32
N ASN A 86 -6.34 0.84 2.19
CA ASN A 86 -5.64 2.13 2.13
C ASN A 86 -6.59 3.33 1.93
N ALA A 87 -7.91 3.14 2.08
CA ALA A 87 -8.91 4.17 1.82
C ALA A 87 -8.66 5.46 2.63
N VAL A 88 -8.28 5.32 3.90
CA VAL A 88 -8.00 6.46 4.78
C VAL A 88 -6.77 7.24 4.32
N GLU A 89 -5.73 6.53 3.86
CA GLU A 89 -4.52 7.15 3.31
C GLU A 89 -4.82 7.88 2.01
N HIS A 90 -5.60 7.27 1.10
CA HIS A 90 -6.04 7.92 -0.13
C HIS A 90 -6.83 9.21 0.14
N ILE A 91 -7.79 9.18 1.07
CA ILE A 91 -8.56 10.36 1.45
C ILE A 91 -7.64 11.45 2.02
N THR A 92 -6.64 11.06 2.82
CA THR A 92 -5.67 12.00 3.41
C THR A 92 -4.80 12.63 2.33
N ALA A 93 -4.25 11.83 1.41
CA ALA A 93 -3.46 12.31 0.28
C ALA A 93 -4.27 13.26 -0.62
N LEU A 94 -5.54 12.92 -0.93
CA LEU A 94 -6.43 13.78 -1.71
C LEU A 94 -6.71 15.12 -1.01
N LYS A 95 -6.96 15.10 0.31
CA LYS A 95 -7.16 16.33 1.11
C LYS A 95 -5.93 17.22 1.12
N VAL A 96 -4.74 16.64 1.23
CA VAL A 96 -3.46 17.36 1.22
C VAL A 96 -3.17 17.90 -0.18
N ALA A 97 -3.42 17.12 -1.24
CA ALA A 97 -3.30 17.58 -2.63
C ALA A 97 -4.27 18.72 -2.95
N TYR A 98 -5.51 18.69 -2.43
CA TYR A 98 -6.48 19.77 -2.61
C TYR A 98 -6.05 21.09 -1.93
N LYS A 99 -5.18 21.00 -0.93
CA LYS A 99 -4.53 22.17 -0.29
C LYS A 99 -3.25 22.59 -1.01
N ASP A 100 -3.11 22.25 -2.29
CA ASP A 100 -1.97 22.59 -3.15
C ASP A 100 -0.62 22.05 -2.62
N SER A 101 -0.66 21.00 -1.79
CA SER A 101 0.52 20.39 -1.18
C SER A 101 0.83 19.05 -1.86
N MET A 102 1.11 19.09 -3.17
CA MET A 102 1.32 17.87 -3.97
C MET A 102 2.55 17.06 -3.50
N GLU A 103 3.63 17.72 -3.07
CA GLU A 103 4.81 17.04 -2.53
C GLU A 103 4.48 16.19 -1.29
N LEU A 104 3.67 16.73 -0.36
CA LEU A 104 3.22 16.01 0.82
C LEU A 104 2.28 14.86 0.45
N ALA A 105 1.37 15.07 -0.50
CA ALA A 105 0.47 14.03 -0.99
C ALA A 105 1.24 12.86 -1.64
N MET A 106 2.25 13.18 -2.46
CA MET A 106 3.17 12.22 -3.06
C MET A 106 4.00 11.49 -2.00
N GLY A 107 4.44 12.20 -0.94
CA GLY A 107 5.13 11.61 0.20
C GLY A 107 4.30 10.54 0.91
N VAL A 108 3.00 10.79 1.13
CA VAL A 108 2.07 9.80 1.70
C VAL A 108 1.95 8.58 0.79
N ALA A 109 1.71 8.78 -0.51
CA ALA A 109 1.50 7.68 -1.46
C ALA A 109 2.76 6.83 -1.69
N VAL A 110 3.89 7.46 -1.99
CA VAL A 110 5.17 6.77 -2.26
C VAL A 110 5.73 6.14 -0.99
N GLY A 111 5.55 6.79 0.17
CA GLY A 111 5.94 6.25 1.47
C GLY A 111 5.20 4.95 1.79
N SER A 112 3.87 4.94 1.67
CA SER A 112 3.04 3.74 1.86
C SER A 112 3.42 2.62 0.88
N ALA A 113 3.57 2.92 -0.41
CA ALA A 113 4.00 1.93 -1.41
C ALA A 113 5.39 1.34 -1.11
N THR A 114 6.35 2.18 -0.71
CA THR A 114 7.71 1.74 -0.33
C THR A 114 7.68 0.85 0.91
N GLN A 115 6.85 1.18 1.90
CA GLN A 115 6.68 0.37 3.10
C GLN A 115 6.07 -1.00 2.77
N ILE A 116 5.04 -1.04 1.92
CA ILE A 116 4.43 -2.31 1.51
C ILE A 116 5.47 -3.21 0.80
N SER A 117 6.21 -2.65 -0.16
CA SER A 117 7.17 -3.41 -0.97
C SER A 117 8.42 -3.87 -0.20
N LEU A 118 8.97 -3.03 0.69
CA LEU A 118 10.22 -3.34 1.39
C LEU A 118 10.02 -4.00 2.76
N PHE A 119 8.85 -3.85 3.37
CA PHE A 119 8.58 -4.38 4.71
C PHE A 119 7.43 -5.38 4.72
N VAL A 120 6.21 -4.95 4.38
CA VAL A 120 5.00 -5.78 4.59
C VAL A 120 5.07 -7.08 3.81
N VAL A 121 5.30 -7.01 2.48
CA VAL A 121 5.35 -8.21 1.63
C VAL A 121 6.48 -9.17 2.04
N PRO A 122 7.73 -8.72 2.25
CA PRO A 122 8.80 -9.58 2.74
C PRO A 122 8.54 -10.21 4.12
N VAL A 123 7.93 -9.47 5.06
CA VAL A 123 7.56 -10.00 6.37
C VAL A 123 6.49 -11.08 6.24
N CYS A 124 5.49 -10.90 5.36
CA CYS A 124 4.50 -11.94 5.06
C CYS A 124 5.14 -13.21 4.50
N VAL A 125 6.16 -13.09 3.64
CA VAL A 125 6.92 -14.24 3.12
C VAL A 125 7.66 -14.98 4.24
N ILE A 126 8.32 -14.25 5.13
CA ILE A 126 9.04 -14.84 6.29
C ILE A 126 8.05 -15.50 7.26
N ALA A 127 6.90 -14.87 7.53
CA ALA A 127 5.84 -15.45 8.35
C ALA A 127 5.31 -16.75 7.74
N GLY A 128 5.11 -16.78 6.41
CA GLY A 128 4.77 -18.00 5.68
C GLY A 128 5.79 -19.11 5.90
N TRP A 129 7.09 -18.82 5.83
CA TRP A 129 8.14 -19.81 6.10
C TRP A 129 8.10 -20.35 7.53
N ILE A 130 7.86 -19.49 8.53
CA ILE A 130 7.73 -19.90 9.94
C ILE A 130 6.50 -20.81 10.14
N MET A 131 5.42 -20.53 9.43
CA MET A 131 4.17 -21.31 9.48
C MET A 131 4.17 -22.55 8.57
N GLY A 132 5.26 -22.81 7.84
CA GLY A 132 5.36 -23.93 6.89
C GLY A 132 4.52 -23.75 5.61
N GLN A 133 4.08 -22.53 5.30
CA GLN A 133 3.30 -22.20 4.11
C GLN A 133 4.22 -21.71 2.98
N PRO A 134 4.02 -22.15 1.72
CA PRO A 134 4.89 -21.83 0.59
C PRO A 134 4.63 -20.41 0.03
N MET A 135 4.78 -19.39 0.87
CA MET A 135 4.69 -17.99 0.45
C MET A 135 5.98 -17.56 -0.26
N THR A 136 5.87 -17.01 -1.46
CA THR A 136 7.02 -16.61 -2.29
C THR A 136 6.84 -15.20 -2.84
N LEU A 137 7.94 -14.61 -3.35
CA LEU A 137 7.91 -13.36 -4.11
C LEU A 137 7.78 -13.62 -5.63
N ALA A 138 7.43 -14.84 -6.02
CA ALA A 138 7.25 -15.21 -7.42
C ALA A 138 5.83 -14.83 -7.86
N PHE A 139 5.69 -13.60 -8.34
CA PHE A 139 4.45 -13.12 -8.96
C PHE A 139 4.27 -13.75 -10.33
N ASN A 140 3.02 -13.84 -10.78
CA ASN A 140 2.71 -14.24 -12.15
C ASN A 140 3.32 -13.24 -13.13
N THR A 141 3.63 -13.69 -14.36
CA THR A 141 4.27 -12.84 -15.38
C THR A 141 3.50 -11.55 -15.64
N PHE A 142 2.16 -11.63 -15.69
CA PHE A 142 1.29 -10.47 -15.87
C PHE A 142 1.39 -9.47 -14.71
N GLU A 143 1.34 -9.96 -13.46
CA GLU A 143 1.46 -9.13 -12.26
C GLU A 143 2.83 -8.47 -12.16
N ALA A 144 3.91 -9.23 -12.42
CA ALA A 144 5.27 -8.73 -12.39
C ALA A 144 5.50 -7.63 -13.45
N LEU A 145 5.03 -7.85 -14.69
CA LEU A 145 5.12 -6.84 -15.75
C LEU A 145 4.31 -5.60 -15.40
N THR A 146 3.07 -5.77 -14.93
CA THR A 146 2.20 -4.67 -14.52
C THR A 146 2.86 -3.84 -13.42
N TYR A 147 3.46 -4.48 -12.41
CA TYR A 147 4.17 -3.80 -11.34
C TYR A 147 5.36 -2.97 -11.88
N VAL A 148 6.18 -3.55 -12.76
CA VAL A 148 7.33 -2.86 -13.36
C VAL A 148 6.89 -1.67 -14.22
N PHE A 149 5.91 -1.86 -15.11
CA PHE A 149 5.42 -0.79 -15.98
C PHE A 149 4.74 0.33 -15.20
N THR A 150 3.89 0.01 -14.22
CA THR A 150 3.25 1.02 -13.37
C THR A 150 4.29 1.82 -12.58
N THR A 151 5.31 1.16 -12.04
CA THR A 151 6.41 1.85 -11.34
C THR A 151 7.16 2.81 -12.27
N LEU A 152 7.44 2.38 -13.51
CA LEU A 152 8.11 3.21 -14.50
C LEU A 152 7.26 4.41 -14.93
N ILE A 153 5.97 4.21 -15.18
CA ILE A 153 5.05 5.27 -15.58
C ILE A 153 4.91 6.31 -14.47
N VAL A 154 4.72 5.86 -13.22
CA VAL A 154 4.66 6.76 -12.06
C VAL A 154 5.99 7.51 -11.91
N TYR A 155 7.14 6.85 -12.07
CA TYR A 155 8.44 7.51 -12.03
C TYR A 155 8.55 8.62 -13.09
N VAL A 156 8.17 8.35 -14.33
CA VAL A 156 8.23 9.34 -15.43
C VAL A 156 7.32 10.53 -15.17
N ILE A 157 6.09 10.30 -14.67
CA ILE A 157 5.14 11.37 -14.37
C ILE A 157 5.62 12.23 -13.19
N VAL A 158 6.27 11.64 -12.20
CA VAL A 158 6.75 12.37 -11.02
C VAL A 158 8.08 13.08 -11.27
N ALA A 159 8.88 12.62 -12.23
CA ALA A 159 10.25 13.08 -12.46
C ALA A 159 10.36 14.56 -12.87
N ASP A 160 9.34 15.14 -13.48
CA ASP A 160 9.34 16.55 -13.88
C ASP A 160 8.97 17.52 -12.74
N GLY A 161 8.55 16.98 -11.59
CA GLY A 161 8.19 17.72 -10.38
C GLY A 161 6.92 18.56 -10.51
N LYS A 162 6.13 18.36 -11.57
CA LYS A 162 4.87 19.07 -11.80
C LYS A 162 3.73 18.05 -11.89
N SER A 163 2.51 18.52 -11.67
CA SER A 163 1.32 17.70 -11.82
C SER A 163 0.23 18.47 -12.54
N ASN A 164 -0.48 17.82 -13.45
CA ASN A 164 -1.69 18.36 -14.04
C ASN A 164 -2.86 17.37 -14.00
N TRP A 165 -4.07 17.88 -14.20
CA TRP A 165 -5.29 17.07 -14.13
C TRP A 165 -5.34 15.97 -15.21
N LEU A 166 -4.67 16.20 -16.35
CA LEU A 166 -4.63 15.23 -17.45
C LEU A 166 -3.72 14.05 -17.11
N GLU A 167 -2.55 14.27 -16.52
CA GLU A 167 -1.69 13.21 -15.97
C GLU A 167 -2.43 12.38 -14.91
N GLY A 168 -3.15 13.05 -14.00
CA GLY A 168 -3.99 12.36 -13.02
C GLY A 168 -5.06 11.49 -13.68
N SER A 169 -5.75 12.01 -14.70
CA SER A 169 -6.73 11.25 -15.48
C SER A 169 -6.12 10.04 -16.20
N MET A 170 -4.92 10.19 -16.77
CA MET A 170 -4.19 9.10 -17.43
C MET A 170 -3.84 7.99 -16.44
N LEU A 171 -3.37 8.33 -15.23
CA LEU A 171 -3.07 7.36 -14.17
C LEU A 171 -4.33 6.62 -13.70
N LEU A 172 -5.44 7.32 -13.51
CA LEU A 172 -6.73 6.70 -13.15
C LEU A 172 -7.22 5.76 -14.26
N THR A 173 -7.11 6.18 -15.52
CA THR A 173 -7.49 5.36 -16.67
C THR A 173 -6.64 4.10 -16.74
N LEU A 174 -5.32 4.21 -16.55
CA LEU A 174 -4.41 3.06 -16.53
C LEU A 174 -4.75 2.10 -15.39
N TYR A 175 -5.05 2.62 -14.19
CA TYR A 175 -5.47 1.80 -13.05
C TYR A 175 -6.76 1.01 -13.35
N ILE A 176 -7.76 1.65 -13.98
CA ILE A 176 -9.00 1.00 -14.38
C ILE A 176 -8.74 -0.08 -15.45
N LEU A 177 -7.90 0.20 -16.45
CA LEU A 177 -7.55 -0.78 -17.49
C LEU A 177 -6.84 -2.02 -16.92
N VAL A 178 -5.95 -1.83 -15.94
CA VAL A 178 -5.33 -2.94 -15.21
C VAL A 178 -6.40 -3.75 -14.47
N GLY A 179 -7.33 -3.09 -13.78
CA GLY A 179 -8.44 -3.76 -13.09
C GLY A 179 -9.33 -4.56 -14.04
N LEU A 180 -9.67 -4.02 -15.20
CA LEU A 180 -10.44 -4.74 -16.23
C LEU A 180 -9.65 -5.93 -16.78
N SER A 181 -8.35 -5.76 -17.03
CA SER A 181 -7.48 -6.86 -17.50
C SER A 181 -7.45 -8.02 -16.51
N LEU A 182 -7.45 -7.74 -15.20
CA LEU A 182 -7.51 -8.76 -14.15
C LEU A 182 -8.86 -9.50 -14.07
N LEU A 183 -9.95 -8.92 -14.59
CA LEU A 183 -11.25 -9.60 -14.69
C LEU A 183 -11.31 -10.52 -15.91
N GLU A 184 -10.63 -10.14 -17.00
CA GLU A 184 -10.65 -10.89 -18.26
C GLU A 184 -9.60 -12.01 -18.30
N ILE A 185 -8.42 -11.79 -17.72
CA ILE A 185 -7.32 -12.76 -17.72
C ILE A 185 -7.49 -13.71 -16.54
N THR A 186 -7.70 -15.00 -16.84
CA THR A 186 -7.64 -16.06 -15.82
C THR A 186 -6.17 -16.38 -15.52
N ILE A 187 -5.67 -15.93 -14.37
CA ILE A 187 -4.30 -16.17 -13.88
C ILE A 187 -4.31 -17.04 -12.64
#